data_AF-A0A670ZLM2-F1
#
_entry.id   AF-A0A670ZLM2-F1
#
_cell.length_a   1.000
_cell.length_b   1.000
_cell.length_c   1.000
_cell.angle_alpha   90.00
_cell.angle_beta   90.00
_cell.angle_gamma   90.00
#
_symmetry.space_group_name_H-M   'P 1'
#
loop_
_entity.id
_entity.type
_entity.pdbx_description
1 polymer ?
#
loop_
_entity_poly.entity_id
_entity_poly.type
_entity_poly.pdbx_seq_one_letter_code
_entity_poly.pdbx_strand_id
1 'polypeptide(L)'
;MAVAGTLYTYPENWRAFKALIAAQYSGAKIKVLSTPPQFHFGQTNKTPEFLKKFPVGKVPAFEGEDGFCIFESNAIAHYVSNEELRGTTQEAASQVLQWVSFADSDIVPPASTWVFPTLGIMQYNKQATEYAKEEVKRILSLLDSHLKTRTFLVGERITLADITVVCTLLWLYKQVLEPSFRQPYENVNRWFVTCVNQPQFKAILGDLKLCEKMAQFDGQEIYSPPPPPRFSLKWPFCLGKWEAGCVASSLHHSWTYIRSPAAALINFKGFMRGYLLALPCKKPTLAYIISSPL
;
A
#
# COMPACT_ATOMS: atom_id res chain seq x y z
N MET A 1 -13.25 -3.07 26.98
CA MET A 1 -13.69 -1.71 26.58
C MET A 1 -13.59 -1.62 25.07
N ALA A 2 -14.54 -0.98 24.40
CA ALA A 2 -14.45 -0.79 22.95
C ALA A 2 -13.25 0.11 22.61
N VAL A 3 -12.49 -0.26 21.58
CA VAL A 3 -11.35 0.53 21.12
C VAL A 3 -11.81 1.94 20.76
N ALA A 4 -11.09 2.96 21.22
CA ALA A 4 -11.36 4.35 20.93
C ALA A 4 -10.07 5.08 20.52
N GLY A 5 -10.15 5.95 19.52
CA GLY A 5 -8.98 6.69 19.07
C GLY A 5 -9.19 7.49 17.80
N THR A 6 -8.09 7.99 17.27
CA THR A 6 -8.04 8.88 16.10
C THR A 6 -7.42 8.17 14.90
N LEU A 7 -8.10 8.24 13.75
CA LEU A 7 -7.64 7.72 12.48
C LEU A 7 -7.26 8.87 11.53
N TYR A 8 -5.99 8.92 11.15
CA TYR A 8 -5.46 9.89 10.19
C TYR A 8 -5.50 9.31 8.78
N THR A 9 -6.12 10.01 7.83
CA THR A 9 -6.21 9.57 6.41
C THR A 9 -6.52 10.74 5.49
N TYR A 10 -6.40 10.59 4.18
CA TYR A 10 -7.11 11.47 3.24
C TYR A 10 -8.56 10.98 3.01
N PRO A 11 -9.48 11.84 2.54
CA PRO A 11 -10.87 11.46 2.24
C PRO A 11 -10.97 10.38 1.15
N GLU A 12 -12.06 9.61 1.11
CA GLU A 12 -12.30 8.56 0.10
C GLU A 12 -11.20 7.47 0.00
N ASN A 13 -10.43 7.27 1.07
CA ASN A 13 -9.40 6.24 1.12
C ASN A 13 -10.01 4.86 1.44
N TRP A 14 -10.11 4.00 0.43
CA TRP A 14 -10.60 2.62 0.59
C TRP A 14 -9.86 1.82 1.67
N ARG A 15 -8.58 2.14 1.93
CA ARG A 15 -7.80 1.49 3.00
C ARG A 15 -8.30 1.86 4.39
N ALA A 16 -8.75 3.10 4.57
CA ALA A 16 -9.35 3.57 5.82
C ALA A 16 -10.76 3.01 6.02
N PHE A 17 -11.53 2.85 4.93
CA PHE A 17 -12.87 2.26 4.98
C PHE A 17 -12.87 0.87 5.64
N LYS A 18 -11.83 0.06 5.44
CA LYS A 18 -11.71 -1.24 6.12
C LYS A 18 -11.84 -1.13 7.64
N ALA A 19 -11.09 -0.21 8.25
CA ALA A 19 -11.13 0.01 9.70
C ALA A 19 -12.44 0.66 10.15
N LEU A 20 -12.98 1.60 9.36
CA LEU A 20 -14.22 2.29 9.70
C LEU A 20 -15.44 1.35 9.65
N ILE A 21 -15.51 0.48 8.64
CA ILE A 21 -16.57 -0.54 8.53
C ILE A 21 -16.42 -1.56 9.66
N ALA A 22 -15.20 -2.02 9.94
CA ALA A 22 -14.95 -2.92 11.06
C ALA A 22 -15.41 -2.31 12.40
N ALA A 23 -15.18 -1.02 12.60
CA ALA A 23 -15.62 -0.29 13.79
C ALA A 23 -17.16 -0.23 13.93
N GLN A 24 -17.90 -0.17 12.82
CA GLN A 24 -19.38 -0.23 12.85
C GLN A 24 -19.89 -1.57 13.39
N TYR A 25 -19.17 -2.67 13.14
CA TYR A 25 -19.53 -4.00 13.67
C TYR A 25 -19.05 -4.21 15.11
N SER A 26 -17.88 -3.69 15.47
CA SER A 26 -17.28 -3.92 16.79
C SER A 26 -17.75 -2.92 17.86
N GLY A 27 -18.30 -1.77 17.45
CA GLY A 27 -18.61 -0.65 18.33
C GLY A 27 -17.39 0.22 18.69
N ALA A 28 -16.27 0.06 18.00
CA ALA A 28 -15.10 0.92 18.19
C ALA A 28 -15.41 2.39 17.83
N LYS A 29 -14.91 3.33 18.63
CA LYS A 29 -15.14 4.76 18.45
C LYS A 29 -13.96 5.40 17.73
N ILE A 30 -14.09 5.63 16.44
CA ILE A 30 -13.02 6.19 15.62
C ILE A 30 -13.35 7.64 15.24
N LYS A 31 -12.49 8.57 15.67
CA LYS A 31 -12.48 9.95 15.18
C LYS A 31 -11.62 10.05 13.93
N VAL A 32 -12.20 10.40 12.79
CA VAL A 32 -11.44 10.55 11.53
C VAL A 32 -10.91 11.97 11.41
N LEU A 33 -9.61 12.11 11.19
CA LEU A 33 -8.97 13.38 10.82
C LEU A 33 -8.47 13.26 9.39
N SER A 34 -9.17 13.93 8.47
CA SER A 34 -8.89 13.85 7.04
C SER A 34 -8.84 15.16 6.27
N THR A 35 -9.08 16.28 6.94
CA THR A 35 -9.10 17.61 6.33
C THR A 35 -8.26 18.60 7.15
N PRO A 36 -7.73 19.66 6.51
CA PRO A 36 -7.10 20.77 7.23
C PRO A 36 -8.10 21.46 8.19
N PRO A 37 -7.62 22.05 9.31
CA PRO A 37 -6.23 22.13 9.74
C PRO A 37 -5.70 20.87 10.43
N GLN A 38 -6.56 19.91 10.78
CA GLN A 38 -6.18 18.78 11.62
C GLN A 38 -5.31 17.75 10.89
N PHE A 39 -5.53 17.56 9.58
CA PHE A 39 -4.69 16.69 8.76
C PHE A 39 -4.60 17.19 7.31
N HIS A 40 -3.39 17.50 6.86
CA HIS A 40 -3.09 17.83 5.47
C HIS A 40 -2.22 16.73 4.86
N PHE A 41 -2.76 15.94 3.94
CA PHE A 41 -2.02 14.88 3.27
C PHE A 41 -0.82 15.45 2.49
N GLY A 42 0.33 14.78 2.58
CA GLY A 42 1.60 15.24 2.02
C GLY A 42 2.39 16.21 2.92
N GLN A 43 1.74 16.81 3.94
CA GLN A 43 2.39 17.73 4.89
C GLN A 43 2.41 17.12 6.29
N THR A 44 1.24 16.91 6.91
CA THR A 44 1.12 16.40 8.29
C THR A 44 1.80 15.04 8.46
N ASN A 45 1.60 14.11 7.50
CA ASN A 45 2.22 12.77 7.56
C ASN A 45 3.73 12.76 7.27
N LYS A 46 4.35 13.91 7.07
CA LYS A 46 5.79 14.09 6.86
C LYS A 46 6.47 14.88 7.98
N THR A 47 5.72 15.41 8.96
CA THR A 47 6.33 16.15 10.07
C THR A 47 7.05 15.21 11.04
N PRO A 48 8.09 15.68 11.76
CA PRO A 48 8.80 14.87 12.74
C PRO A 48 7.89 14.29 13.82
N GLU A 49 6.86 15.03 14.25
CA GLU A 49 5.90 14.61 15.28
C GLU A 49 5.07 13.42 14.81
N PHE A 50 4.62 13.44 13.55
CA PHE A 50 3.86 12.34 12.97
C PHE A 50 4.76 11.12 12.73
N LEU A 51 5.96 11.32 12.19
CA LEU A 51 6.91 10.24 11.90
C LEU A 51 7.43 9.55 13.18
N LYS A 52 7.48 10.27 14.31
CA LYS A 52 7.79 9.69 15.62
C LYS A 52 6.77 8.63 16.04
N LYS A 53 5.49 8.83 15.70
CA LYS A 53 4.41 7.86 15.99
C LYS A 53 4.25 6.82 14.87
N PHE A 54 4.42 7.25 13.63
CA PHE A 54 4.17 6.46 12.42
C PHE A 54 5.38 6.54 11.47
N PRO A 55 6.43 5.73 11.69
CA PRO A 55 7.72 5.85 10.99
C PRO A 55 7.64 5.75 9.46
N VAL A 56 6.63 5.06 8.94
CA VAL A 56 6.43 4.87 7.49
C VAL A 56 5.90 6.13 6.80
N GLY A 57 5.32 7.08 7.56
CA GLY A 57 4.77 8.33 7.01
C GLY A 57 3.67 8.12 5.96
N LYS A 58 2.94 7.01 6.07
CA LYS A 58 1.78 6.62 5.24
C LYS A 58 0.50 6.71 6.05
N VAL A 59 -0.63 6.70 5.35
CA VAL A 59 -1.98 6.63 5.94
C VAL A 59 -2.82 5.53 5.26
N PRO A 60 -3.77 4.89 5.97
CA PRO A 60 -4.25 5.23 7.30
C PRO A 60 -3.25 4.95 8.43
N ALA A 61 -3.32 5.76 9.48
CA ALA A 61 -2.56 5.62 10.72
C ALA A 61 -3.49 5.85 11.92
N PHE A 62 -3.34 5.09 13.00
CA PHE A 62 -4.26 5.13 14.14
C PHE A 62 -3.51 5.36 15.45
N GLU A 63 -4.05 6.24 16.29
CA GLU A 63 -3.61 6.49 17.66
C GLU A 63 -4.78 6.31 18.63
N GLY A 64 -4.67 5.35 19.55
CA GLY A 64 -5.64 5.11 20.62
C GLY A 64 -5.65 6.24 21.65
N GLU A 65 -6.74 6.37 22.40
CA GLU A 65 -6.83 7.33 23.52
C GLU A 65 -5.82 7.03 24.64
N ASP A 66 -5.35 5.79 24.72
CA ASP A 66 -4.28 5.31 25.61
C ASP A 66 -2.86 5.59 25.07
N GLY A 67 -2.74 6.22 23.89
CA GLY A 67 -1.47 6.50 23.22
C GLY A 67 -0.93 5.35 22.38
N PHE A 68 -1.63 4.21 22.29
CA PHE A 68 -1.20 3.11 21.42
C PHE A 68 -1.24 3.53 19.95
N CYS A 69 -0.09 3.41 19.25
CA CYS A 69 0.03 3.79 17.85
C CYS A 69 0.18 2.56 16.96
N ILE A 70 -0.58 2.50 15.86
CA ILE A 70 -0.51 1.42 14.88
C ILE A 70 -0.64 1.98 13.45
N PHE A 71 0.20 1.48 12.56
CA PHE A 71 0.19 1.77 11.13
C PHE A 71 -0.05 0.47 10.34
N GLU A 72 -0.28 0.58 9.03
CA GLU A 72 -0.81 -0.47 8.13
C GLU A 72 -2.32 -0.72 8.27
N SER A 73 -3.02 -0.59 7.14
CA SER A 73 -4.49 -0.62 7.11
C SER A 73 -5.11 -1.94 7.60
N ASN A 74 -4.49 -3.09 7.31
CA ASN A 74 -4.95 -4.39 7.79
C ASN A 74 -4.80 -4.52 9.30
N ALA A 75 -3.67 -4.03 9.83
CA ALA A 75 -3.37 -4.10 11.26
C ALA A 75 -4.33 -3.19 12.04
N ILE A 76 -4.60 -1.98 11.54
CA ILE A 76 -5.61 -1.08 12.11
C ILE A 76 -6.99 -1.73 12.08
N ALA A 77 -7.43 -2.26 10.93
CA ALA A 77 -8.73 -2.92 10.79
C ALA A 77 -8.87 -4.12 11.73
N HIS A 78 -7.82 -4.93 11.87
CA HIS A 78 -7.76 -6.02 12.84
C HIS A 78 -7.86 -5.51 14.28
N TYR A 79 -7.10 -4.47 14.64
CA TYR A 79 -7.08 -3.92 16.00
C TYR A 79 -8.44 -3.39 16.44
N VAL A 80 -9.16 -2.68 15.55
CA VAL A 80 -10.50 -2.13 15.86
C VAL A 80 -11.64 -3.14 15.72
N SER A 81 -11.37 -4.35 15.22
CA SER A 81 -12.36 -5.43 15.07
C SER A 81 -12.68 -6.15 16.38
N ASN A 82 -13.84 -6.80 16.45
CA ASN A 82 -14.17 -7.78 17.48
C ASN A 82 -13.66 -9.19 17.08
N GLU A 83 -13.84 -10.18 17.95
CA GLU A 83 -13.41 -11.56 17.71
C GLU A 83 -14.08 -12.20 16.50
N GLU A 84 -15.39 -11.95 16.31
CA GLU A 84 -16.16 -12.48 15.19
C GLU A 84 -15.63 -12.03 13.82
N LEU A 85 -15.27 -10.75 13.71
CA LEU A 85 -14.67 -10.22 12.49
C LEU A 85 -13.27 -10.79 12.21
N ARG A 86 -12.54 -11.17 13.26
CA ARG A 86 -11.19 -11.77 13.16
C ARG A 86 -11.24 -13.27 12.88
N GLY A 87 -12.36 -13.93 13.20
CA GLY A 87 -12.52 -15.37 13.19
C GLY A 87 -12.38 -15.96 14.59
N THR A 88 -13.38 -16.71 15.02
CA THR A 88 -13.48 -17.28 16.39
C THR A 88 -12.75 -18.61 16.56
N THR A 89 -12.39 -19.29 15.46
CA THR A 89 -11.56 -20.49 15.47
C THR A 89 -10.24 -20.25 14.74
N GLN A 90 -9.25 -21.11 14.98
CA GLN A 90 -7.96 -21.05 14.29
C GLN A 90 -8.13 -21.13 12.78
N GLU A 91 -9.04 -21.98 12.30
CA GLU A 91 -9.36 -22.17 10.88
C GLU A 91 -10.02 -20.93 10.30
N ALA A 92 -11.03 -20.36 10.99
CA ALA A 92 -11.71 -19.15 10.54
C ALA A 92 -10.75 -17.95 10.49
N ALA A 93 -9.93 -17.76 11.53
CA ALA A 93 -8.94 -16.68 11.57
C ALA A 93 -7.89 -16.82 10.46
N SER A 94 -7.48 -18.06 10.15
CA SER A 94 -6.54 -18.35 9.07
C SER A 94 -7.17 -18.09 7.68
N GLN A 95 -8.46 -18.41 7.50
CA GLN A 95 -9.20 -18.08 6.28
C GLN A 95 -9.41 -16.56 6.12
N VAL A 96 -9.66 -15.85 7.22
CA VAL A 96 -9.73 -14.37 7.19
C VAL A 96 -8.40 -13.80 6.72
N LEU A 97 -7.28 -14.25 7.31
CA LEU A 97 -5.96 -13.82 6.89
C LEU A 97 -5.68 -14.16 5.42
N GLN A 98 -6.05 -15.36 4.96
CA GLN A 98 -5.91 -15.77 3.56
C GLN A 98 -6.57 -14.76 2.61
N TRP A 99 -7.82 -14.37 2.85
CA TRP A 99 -8.53 -13.43 1.99
C TRP A 99 -7.99 -12.00 2.08
N VAL A 100 -7.54 -11.58 3.26
CA VAL A 100 -6.86 -10.28 3.44
C VAL A 100 -5.56 -10.24 2.64
N SER A 101 -4.75 -11.30 2.72
CA SER A 101 -3.50 -11.40 1.96
C SER A 101 -3.75 -11.48 0.45
N PHE A 102 -4.71 -12.30 0.01
CA PHE A 102 -5.13 -12.40 -1.40
C PHE A 102 -5.58 -11.05 -1.96
N ALA A 103 -6.34 -10.28 -1.18
CA ALA A 103 -6.77 -8.95 -1.60
C ALA A 103 -5.58 -8.02 -1.88
N ASP A 104 -4.55 -8.03 -1.03
CA ASP A 104 -3.37 -7.18 -1.21
C ASP A 104 -2.44 -7.67 -2.33
N SER A 105 -2.25 -8.99 -2.48
CA SER A 105 -1.33 -9.56 -3.47
C SER A 105 -1.91 -9.65 -4.87
N ASP A 106 -3.18 -10.05 -5.00
CA ASP A 106 -3.79 -10.40 -6.28
C ASP A 106 -4.75 -9.31 -6.76
N ILE A 107 -5.53 -8.69 -5.88
CA ILE A 107 -6.57 -7.73 -6.30
C ILE A 107 -6.00 -6.33 -6.48
N VAL A 108 -5.27 -5.82 -5.47
CA VAL A 108 -4.81 -4.42 -5.46
C VAL A 108 -3.96 -4.06 -6.67
N PRO A 109 -2.98 -4.87 -7.13
CA PRO A 109 -2.15 -4.49 -8.27
C PRO A 109 -2.94 -4.29 -9.58
N PRO A 110 -3.70 -5.28 -10.11
CA PRO A 110 -4.46 -5.08 -11.34
C PRO A 110 -5.61 -4.08 -11.17
N ALA A 111 -6.26 -4.02 -10.00
CA ALA A 111 -7.27 -3.00 -9.73
C ALA A 111 -6.69 -1.58 -9.85
N SER A 112 -5.50 -1.35 -9.28
CA SER A 112 -4.82 -0.05 -9.35
C SER A 112 -4.39 0.27 -10.79
N THR A 113 -3.80 -0.69 -11.50
CA THR A 113 -3.38 -0.51 -12.90
C THR A 113 -4.55 -0.12 -13.81
N TRP A 114 -5.73 -0.70 -13.61
CA TRP A 114 -6.89 -0.39 -14.44
C TRP A 114 -7.61 0.90 -13.99
N VAL A 115 -7.78 1.13 -12.69
CA VAL A 115 -8.61 2.25 -12.21
C VAL A 115 -7.85 3.57 -12.14
N PHE A 116 -6.57 3.59 -11.75
CA PHE A 116 -5.85 4.86 -11.51
C PHE A 116 -5.78 5.77 -12.73
N PRO A 117 -5.64 5.27 -13.97
CA PRO A 117 -5.79 6.11 -15.16
C PRO A 117 -7.17 6.78 -15.23
N THR A 118 -8.26 6.08 -14.94
CA THR A 118 -9.63 6.67 -14.97
C THR A 118 -9.87 7.78 -13.93
N LEU A 119 -8.95 7.94 -12.98
CA LEU A 119 -8.98 8.95 -11.93
C LEU A 119 -7.91 10.05 -12.13
N GLY A 120 -7.16 10.02 -13.24
CA GLY A 120 -6.07 10.98 -13.50
C GLY A 120 -4.84 10.81 -12.60
N ILE A 121 -4.72 9.69 -11.88
CA ILE A 121 -3.63 9.43 -10.93
C ILE A 121 -2.37 8.92 -11.66
N MET A 122 -2.57 8.14 -12.73
CA MET A 122 -1.49 7.56 -13.53
C MET A 122 -1.77 7.71 -15.02
N GLN A 123 -0.72 7.69 -15.84
CA GLN A 123 -0.88 7.63 -17.29
C GLN A 123 -1.48 6.29 -17.72
N TYR A 124 -2.37 6.33 -18.71
CA TYR A 124 -2.92 5.14 -19.33
C TYR A 124 -1.86 4.39 -20.14
N ASN A 125 -1.73 3.09 -19.88
CA ASN A 125 -0.95 2.16 -20.68
C ASN A 125 -1.87 1.04 -21.17
N LYS A 126 -2.06 0.94 -22.49
CA LYS A 126 -2.97 -0.05 -23.10
C LYS A 126 -2.59 -1.48 -22.75
N GLN A 127 -1.33 -1.87 -22.90
CA GLN A 127 -0.89 -3.24 -22.67
C GLN A 127 -1.05 -3.63 -21.20
N ALA A 128 -0.65 -2.76 -20.27
CA ALA A 128 -0.81 -2.99 -18.85
C ALA A 128 -2.30 -3.06 -18.44
N THR A 129 -3.15 -2.23 -19.03
CA THR A 129 -4.59 -2.22 -18.76
C THR A 129 -5.27 -3.49 -19.25
N GLU A 130 -4.96 -3.95 -20.47
CA GLU A 130 -5.54 -5.21 -20.97
C GLU A 130 -5.07 -6.41 -20.14
N TYR A 131 -3.81 -6.45 -19.73
CA TYR A 131 -3.33 -7.48 -18.79
C TYR A 131 -4.08 -7.42 -17.44
N ALA A 132 -4.26 -6.21 -16.88
CA ALA A 132 -4.99 -6.01 -15.65
C ALA A 132 -6.46 -6.46 -15.75
N LYS A 133 -7.11 -6.23 -16.89
CA LYS A 133 -8.48 -6.71 -17.15
C LYS A 133 -8.56 -8.23 -17.11
N GLU A 134 -7.64 -8.94 -17.76
CA GLU A 134 -7.61 -10.41 -17.73
C GLU A 134 -7.36 -10.94 -16.32
N GLU A 135 -6.48 -10.28 -15.55
CA GLU A 135 -6.25 -10.67 -14.16
C GLU A 135 -7.48 -10.42 -13.27
N VAL A 136 -8.18 -9.29 -13.46
CA VAL A 136 -9.45 -9.03 -12.77
C VAL A 136 -10.51 -10.07 -13.16
N LYS A 137 -10.60 -10.50 -14.42
CA LYS A 137 -11.50 -11.60 -14.83
C LYS A 137 -11.15 -12.89 -14.08
N ARG A 138 -9.87 -13.25 -13.98
CA ARG A 138 -9.41 -14.43 -13.22
C ARG A 138 -9.84 -14.36 -11.76
N ILE A 139 -9.66 -13.21 -11.12
CA ILE A 139 -10.03 -12.96 -9.72
C ILE A 139 -11.54 -13.06 -9.54
N LEU A 140 -12.33 -12.44 -10.41
CA LEU A 140 -13.79 -12.50 -10.34
C LEU A 140 -14.29 -13.94 -10.55
N SER A 141 -13.73 -14.70 -11.49
CA SER A 141 -14.05 -16.14 -11.67
C SER A 141 -13.76 -16.96 -10.40
N LEU A 142 -12.63 -16.71 -9.73
CA LEU A 142 -12.24 -17.40 -8.51
C LEU A 142 -13.23 -17.10 -7.37
N LEU A 143 -13.52 -15.82 -7.15
CA LEU A 143 -14.48 -15.39 -6.14
C LEU A 143 -15.88 -15.94 -6.44
N ASP A 144 -16.31 -15.87 -7.68
CA ASP A 144 -17.62 -16.38 -8.11
C ASP A 144 -17.78 -17.87 -7.80
N SER A 145 -16.75 -18.67 -8.13
CA SER A 145 -16.72 -20.10 -7.84
C SER A 145 -16.75 -20.38 -6.33
N HIS A 146 -16.00 -19.62 -5.53
CA HIS A 146 -15.98 -19.76 -4.07
C HIS A 146 -17.35 -19.40 -3.44
N LEU A 147 -18.01 -18.38 -3.98
CA LEU A 147 -19.26 -17.83 -3.46
C LEU A 147 -20.52 -18.54 -3.98
N LYS A 148 -20.39 -19.51 -4.89
CA LYS A 148 -21.51 -20.25 -5.47
C LYS A 148 -22.46 -20.86 -4.43
N THR A 149 -21.92 -21.37 -3.32
CA THR A 149 -22.71 -21.99 -2.23
C THR A 149 -22.50 -21.31 -0.88
N ARG A 150 -22.00 -20.06 -0.88
CA ARG A 150 -21.68 -19.31 0.34
C ARG A 150 -22.37 -17.96 0.33
N THR A 151 -22.74 -17.48 1.50
CA THR A 151 -23.26 -16.11 1.64
C THR A 151 -22.12 -15.10 1.76
N PHE A 152 -21.08 -15.45 2.53
CA PHE A 152 -19.90 -14.64 2.81
C PHE A 152 -18.62 -15.46 2.63
N LEU A 153 -17.47 -14.81 2.62
CA LEU A 153 -16.20 -15.49 2.32
C LEU A 153 -15.80 -16.53 3.38
N VAL A 154 -16.17 -16.29 4.65
CA VAL A 154 -15.79 -17.12 5.81
C VAL A 154 -16.98 -17.30 6.75
N GLY A 155 -17.29 -18.55 7.13
CA GLY A 155 -18.16 -18.87 8.26
C GLY A 155 -19.60 -18.35 8.20
N GLU A 156 -20.17 -18.11 7.00
CA GLU A 156 -21.55 -17.62 6.78
C GLU A 156 -21.90 -16.32 7.53
N ARG A 157 -20.90 -15.48 7.82
CA ARG A 157 -21.09 -14.13 8.38
C ARG A 157 -20.04 -13.15 7.85
N ILE A 158 -20.30 -11.86 7.98
CA ILE A 158 -19.30 -10.83 7.63
C ILE A 158 -18.08 -10.98 8.54
N THR A 159 -16.90 -11.03 7.91
CA THR A 159 -15.60 -10.97 8.58
C THR A 159 -14.72 -9.89 7.94
N LEU A 160 -13.50 -9.71 8.47
CA LEU A 160 -12.49 -8.88 7.82
C LEU A 160 -12.13 -9.36 6.41
N ALA A 161 -12.39 -10.62 6.06
CA ALA A 161 -12.26 -11.10 4.70
C ALA A 161 -13.19 -10.31 3.77
N ASP A 162 -14.48 -10.26 4.09
CA ASP A 162 -15.48 -9.59 3.27
C ASP A 162 -15.21 -8.09 3.20
N ILE A 163 -14.97 -7.46 4.34
CA ILE A 163 -14.67 -6.02 4.42
C ILE A 163 -13.46 -5.67 3.54
N THR A 164 -12.39 -6.46 3.62
CA THR A 164 -11.16 -6.18 2.88
C THR A 164 -11.34 -6.36 1.38
N VAL A 165 -11.91 -7.49 0.94
CA VAL A 165 -12.10 -7.80 -0.48
C VAL A 165 -13.12 -6.84 -1.12
N VAL A 166 -14.19 -6.46 -0.41
CA VAL A 166 -15.13 -5.43 -0.90
C VAL A 166 -14.42 -4.09 -1.07
N CYS A 167 -13.62 -3.65 -0.10
CA CYS A 167 -12.92 -2.36 -0.19
C CYS A 167 -11.88 -2.33 -1.31
N THR A 168 -11.21 -3.45 -1.62
CA THR A 168 -10.26 -3.51 -2.76
C THR A 168 -10.96 -3.53 -4.12
N LEU A 169 -12.14 -4.16 -4.21
CA LEU A 169 -12.95 -4.18 -5.43
C LEU A 169 -13.81 -2.91 -5.63
N LEU A 170 -13.98 -2.10 -4.59
CA LEU A 170 -14.87 -0.93 -4.56
C LEU A 170 -14.72 -0.03 -5.79
N TRP A 171 -13.48 0.38 -6.08
CA TRP A 171 -13.18 1.30 -7.16
C TRP A 171 -13.34 0.65 -8.55
N LEU A 172 -13.13 -0.66 -8.67
CA LEU A 172 -13.44 -1.40 -9.90
C LEU A 172 -14.95 -1.35 -10.19
N TYR A 173 -15.79 -1.65 -9.18
CA TYR A 173 -17.25 -1.61 -9.31
C TYR A 173 -17.80 -0.21 -9.56
N LYS A 174 -17.18 0.85 -9.03
CA LYS A 174 -17.58 2.23 -9.28
C LYS A 174 -17.19 2.71 -10.69
N GLN A 175 -16.01 2.35 -11.17
CA GLN A 175 -15.42 3.00 -12.35
C GLN A 175 -15.52 2.18 -13.64
N VAL A 176 -15.21 0.87 -13.60
CA VAL A 176 -14.87 0.14 -14.84
C VAL A 176 -15.62 -1.17 -15.05
N LEU A 177 -16.14 -1.80 -14.00
CA LEU A 177 -16.91 -3.04 -14.13
C LEU A 177 -18.33 -2.74 -14.60
N GLU A 178 -18.51 -2.34 -15.85
CA GLU A 178 -19.83 -2.12 -16.46
C GLU A 178 -20.66 -3.43 -16.54
N PRO A 179 -22.00 -3.36 -16.77
CA PRO A 179 -22.86 -4.54 -16.74
C PRO A 179 -22.39 -5.69 -17.63
N SER A 180 -21.97 -5.43 -18.87
CA SER A 180 -21.48 -6.43 -19.82
C SER A 180 -20.22 -7.17 -19.32
N PHE A 181 -19.32 -6.45 -18.62
CA PHE A 181 -18.09 -7.03 -18.09
C PHE A 181 -18.36 -7.92 -16.88
N ARG A 182 -19.26 -7.46 -15.98
CA ARG A 182 -19.51 -8.18 -14.73
C ARG A 182 -20.58 -9.26 -14.83
N GLN A 183 -21.42 -9.26 -15.86
CA GLN A 183 -22.55 -10.19 -16.03
C GLN A 183 -22.18 -11.68 -15.85
N PRO A 184 -21.03 -12.19 -16.30
CA PRO A 184 -20.66 -13.60 -16.09
C PRO A 184 -20.42 -14.01 -14.64
N TYR A 185 -20.24 -13.05 -13.72
CA TYR A 185 -19.83 -13.29 -12.33
C TYR A 185 -20.97 -13.03 -11.34
N GLU A 186 -22.07 -13.76 -11.51
CA GLU A 186 -23.33 -13.54 -10.77
C GLU A 186 -23.17 -13.65 -9.25
N ASN A 187 -22.41 -14.63 -8.76
CA ASN A 187 -22.26 -14.90 -7.33
C ASN A 187 -21.43 -13.82 -6.63
N VAL A 188 -20.33 -13.38 -7.25
CA VAL A 188 -19.51 -12.28 -6.69
C VAL A 188 -20.24 -10.94 -6.80
N ASN A 189 -21.02 -10.70 -7.86
CA ASN A 189 -21.88 -9.52 -7.95
C ASN A 189 -22.92 -9.52 -6.82
N ARG A 190 -23.60 -10.65 -6.60
CA ARG A 190 -24.58 -10.83 -5.53
C ARG A 190 -23.96 -10.59 -4.17
N TRP A 191 -22.80 -11.19 -3.90
CA TRP A 191 -22.08 -11.00 -2.64
C TRP A 191 -21.63 -9.55 -2.43
N PHE A 192 -21.08 -8.90 -3.46
CA PHE A 192 -20.64 -7.51 -3.36
C PHE A 192 -21.81 -6.58 -3.03
N VAL A 193 -22.93 -6.71 -3.77
CA VAL A 193 -24.16 -5.94 -3.52
C VAL A 193 -24.72 -6.23 -2.13
N THR A 194 -24.68 -7.49 -1.69
CA THR A 194 -25.13 -7.88 -0.34
C THR A 194 -24.30 -7.21 0.74
N CYS A 195 -22.97 -7.17 0.58
CA CYS A 195 -22.06 -6.57 1.56
C CYS A 195 -22.21 -5.04 1.61
N VAL A 196 -22.16 -4.35 0.47
CA VAL A 196 -22.22 -2.87 0.46
C VAL A 196 -23.56 -2.33 0.94
N ASN A 197 -24.63 -3.12 0.90
CA ASN A 197 -25.95 -2.76 1.41
C ASN A 197 -26.17 -3.13 2.89
N GLN A 198 -25.22 -3.78 3.56
CA GLN A 198 -25.29 -3.94 5.01
C GLN A 198 -25.28 -2.56 5.68
N PRO A 199 -26.07 -2.31 6.75
CA PRO A 199 -26.11 -1.01 7.42
C PRO A 199 -24.73 -0.46 7.80
N GLN A 200 -23.84 -1.34 8.26
CA GLN A 200 -22.46 -1.02 8.66
C GLN A 200 -21.59 -0.58 7.48
N PHE A 201 -21.80 -1.15 6.29
CA PHE A 201 -21.12 -0.71 5.07
C PHE A 201 -21.72 0.60 4.57
N LYS A 202 -23.05 0.71 4.48
CA LYS A 202 -23.74 1.93 4.03
C LYS A 202 -23.41 3.14 4.90
N ALA A 203 -23.23 2.96 6.21
CA ALA A 203 -22.83 4.02 7.12
C ALA A 203 -21.49 4.68 6.75
N ILE A 204 -20.59 3.95 6.09
CA ILE A 204 -19.26 4.44 5.69
C ILE A 204 -19.17 4.76 4.21
N LEU A 205 -19.73 3.90 3.34
CA LEU A 205 -19.64 4.01 1.89
C LEU A 205 -20.73 4.90 1.28
N GLY A 206 -21.80 5.17 2.03
CA GLY A 206 -22.99 5.84 1.52
C GLY A 206 -23.76 5.01 0.49
N ASP A 207 -24.57 5.68 -0.33
CA ASP A 207 -25.26 5.04 -1.45
C ASP A 207 -24.30 4.87 -2.63
N LEU A 208 -23.97 3.61 -2.90
CA LEU A 208 -23.00 3.24 -3.92
C LEU A 208 -23.68 3.08 -5.28
N LYS A 209 -23.29 3.91 -6.25
CA LYS A 209 -23.66 3.74 -7.66
C LYS A 209 -22.65 2.83 -8.36
N LEU A 210 -23.12 1.70 -8.88
CA LEU A 210 -22.31 0.80 -9.70
C LEU A 210 -22.05 1.42 -11.09
N CYS A 211 -20.92 1.07 -11.70
CA CYS A 211 -20.54 1.49 -13.03
C CYS A 211 -21.63 1.11 -14.06
N GLU A 212 -22.15 2.10 -14.77
CA GLU A 212 -23.11 1.90 -15.88
C GLU A 212 -22.38 1.72 -17.21
N LYS A 213 -21.28 2.46 -17.40
CA LYS A 213 -20.42 2.44 -18.58
C LYS A 213 -18.97 2.56 -18.13
N MET A 214 -18.10 1.72 -18.68
CA MET A 214 -16.69 1.66 -18.31
C MET A 214 -16.03 3.02 -18.51
N ALA A 215 -15.48 3.58 -17.43
CA ALA A 215 -14.73 4.83 -17.47
C ALA A 215 -13.50 4.68 -18.37
N GLN A 216 -13.23 5.71 -19.16
CA GLN A 216 -12.04 5.80 -20.02
C GLN A 216 -11.12 6.89 -19.48
N PHE A 217 -9.83 6.78 -19.79
CA PHE A 217 -8.88 7.85 -19.51
C PHE A 217 -9.19 9.05 -20.40
N ASP A 218 -9.47 10.20 -19.79
CA ASP A 218 -9.84 11.43 -20.50
C ASP A 218 -8.64 12.33 -20.84
N GLY A 219 -7.42 11.94 -20.43
CA GLY A 219 -6.19 12.67 -20.76
C GLY A 219 -6.06 14.04 -20.10
N GLN A 220 -7.00 14.46 -19.24
CA GLN A 220 -6.89 15.72 -18.53
C GLN A 220 -5.91 15.59 -17.35
N GLU A 221 -5.26 16.72 -17.01
CA GLU A 221 -4.03 16.84 -16.21
C GLU A 221 -3.79 15.71 -15.20
N ILE A 222 -2.70 14.97 -15.41
CA ILE A 222 -2.18 14.02 -14.44
C ILE A 222 -1.87 14.79 -13.16
N TYR A 223 -2.44 14.37 -12.03
CA TYR A 223 -2.14 14.97 -10.73
C TYR A 223 -0.62 15.00 -10.52
N SER A 224 -0.05 16.20 -10.58
CA SER A 224 1.37 16.45 -10.37
C SER A 224 1.55 16.91 -8.93
N PRO A 225 2.04 16.08 -8.01
CA PRO A 225 2.31 16.54 -6.66
C PRO A 225 3.33 17.71 -6.72
N PRO A 226 3.18 18.74 -5.87
CA PRO A 226 4.12 19.85 -5.87
C PRO A 226 5.54 19.32 -5.62
N PRO A 227 6.55 19.89 -6.30
CA PRO A 227 7.94 19.47 -6.09
C PRO A 227 8.30 19.61 -4.60
N PRO A 228 9.11 18.69 -4.04
CA PRO A 228 9.56 18.84 -2.67
C PRO A 228 10.24 20.22 -2.49
N PRO A 229 10.06 20.89 -1.34
CA PRO A 229 10.72 22.16 -1.09
C PRO A 229 12.22 21.98 -1.31
N ARG A 230 12.77 22.80 -2.19
CA ARG A 230 14.21 22.81 -2.50
C ARG A 230 14.92 23.31 -1.25
N PHE A 231 15.37 22.40 -0.39
CA PHE A 231 16.27 22.77 0.69
C PHE A 231 17.59 23.20 0.06
N SER A 232 17.77 24.51 -0.10
CA SER A 232 19.10 25.07 -0.30
C SER A 232 19.86 24.89 1.02
N LEU A 233 20.56 23.76 1.16
CA LEU A 233 21.66 23.68 2.12
C LEU A 233 22.72 24.67 1.67
N LYS A 234 22.60 25.92 2.13
CA LYS A 234 23.74 26.81 2.25
C LYS A 234 24.60 26.23 3.36
N TRP A 235 25.51 25.32 2.98
CA TRP A 235 26.62 24.96 3.84
C TRP A 235 27.42 26.24 4.06
N PRO A 236 27.66 26.70 5.30
CA PRO A 236 28.69 27.69 5.52
C PRO A 236 30.01 27.03 5.15
N PHE A 237 30.63 27.49 4.07
CA PHE A 237 32.04 27.27 3.81
C PHE A 237 32.81 27.92 4.96
N CYS A 238 33.09 27.18 6.03
CA CYS A 238 34.15 27.51 6.96
C CYS A 238 35.47 27.23 6.23
N LEU A 239 36.04 28.27 5.62
CA LEU A 239 37.43 28.30 5.17
C LEU A 239 38.34 28.25 6.41
N GLY A 240 38.57 27.04 6.93
CA GLY A 240 39.69 26.76 7.81
C GLY A 240 40.95 26.58 6.98
N LYS A 241 41.93 27.46 7.19
CA LYS A 241 43.28 27.37 6.59
C LYS A 241 43.89 26.01 6.95
N TRP A 242 44.30 25.26 5.94
CA TRP A 242 45.20 24.11 6.10
C TRP A 242 46.63 24.61 5.89
N GLU A 243 47.46 24.50 6.93
CA GLU A 243 48.89 24.76 6.86
C GLU A 243 49.59 23.63 6.08
N ALA A 244 50.62 24.04 5.34
CA ALA A 244 51.36 23.24 4.39
C ALA A 244 52.20 22.15 5.05
N GLY A 245 52.22 20.96 4.43
CA GLY A 245 53.24 19.96 4.73
C GLY A 245 52.85 18.55 4.31
N CYS A 246 53.17 18.18 3.07
CA CYS A 246 53.87 16.93 2.69
C CYS A 246 53.64 16.54 1.22
N VAL A 247 54.69 16.82 0.44
CA VAL A 247 55.25 16.08 -0.71
C VAL A 247 54.27 15.45 -1.71
N ALA A 248 54.20 16.08 -2.89
CA ALA A 248 53.65 15.51 -4.10
C ALA A 248 54.55 14.41 -4.69
N SER A 249 53.96 13.29 -5.07
CA SER A 249 54.52 12.39 -6.08
C SER A 249 53.42 12.12 -7.12
N SER A 250 53.78 12.42 -8.37
CA SER A 250 52.94 12.49 -9.54
C SER A 250 52.74 11.12 -10.16
N LEU A 251 51.50 10.74 -10.48
CA LEU A 251 51.22 9.79 -11.55
C LEU A 251 50.05 10.29 -12.41
N HIS A 252 50.41 10.79 -13.58
CA HIS A 252 49.55 10.96 -14.74
C HIS A 252 48.85 9.63 -15.07
N HIS A 253 47.56 9.66 -15.38
CA HIS A 253 46.96 8.84 -16.46
C HIS A 253 45.70 9.56 -16.97
N SER A 254 45.80 10.01 -18.22
CA SER A 254 44.73 10.63 -19.01
C SER A 254 43.62 9.63 -19.33
N TRP A 255 42.36 10.05 -19.22
CA TRP A 255 41.25 9.41 -19.94
C TRP A 255 40.53 10.46 -20.77
N THR A 256 40.64 10.27 -22.09
CA THR A 256 39.97 11.03 -23.14
C THR A 256 38.48 10.69 -23.22
N TYR A 257 37.71 11.74 -23.45
CA TYR A 257 36.27 11.74 -23.68
C TYR A 257 35.96 11.22 -25.10
N ILE A 258 35.12 10.19 -25.26
CA ILE A 258 34.52 9.82 -26.55
C ILE A 258 33.00 9.67 -26.37
N ARG A 259 32.26 10.51 -27.12
CA ARG A 259 30.81 10.40 -27.37
C ARG A 259 30.58 9.56 -28.63
N SER A 260 29.67 8.58 -28.59
CA SER A 260 28.61 8.37 -29.60
C SER A 260 27.67 7.19 -29.24
N PRO A 261 26.45 7.13 -29.82
CA PRO A 261 25.29 6.42 -29.27
C PRO A 261 25.02 5.04 -29.90
N ALA A 262 24.03 4.35 -29.33
CA ALA A 262 23.31 3.16 -29.81
C ALA A 262 23.90 1.78 -29.45
N ALA A 263 23.30 1.13 -28.45
CA ALA A 263 23.02 -0.30 -28.47
C ALA A 263 21.83 -0.59 -27.54
N ALA A 264 20.74 -1.04 -28.16
CA ALA A 264 19.57 -1.60 -27.51
C ALA A 264 19.87 -3.02 -26.95
N LEU A 265 18.90 -3.54 -26.19
CA LEU A 265 18.74 -4.91 -25.67
C LEU A 265 19.45 -5.22 -24.34
N ILE A 266 18.71 -5.08 -23.24
CA ILE A 266 18.94 -5.92 -22.06
C ILE A 266 17.69 -6.72 -21.73
N ASN A 267 17.94 -8.03 -21.75
CA ASN A 267 17.07 -9.17 -21.57
C ASN A 267 16.60 -9.26 -20.11
N PHE A 268 15.31 -9.48 -19.92
CA PHE A 268 14.68 -9.78 -18.64
C PHE A 268 15.00 -11.24 -18.29
N LYS A 269 15.90 -11.50 -17.33
CA LYS A 269 16.01 -12.80 -16.64
C LYS A 269 16.78 -12.70 -15.34
N GLY A 270 16.09 -12.98 -14.23
CA GLY A 270 16.68 -13.57 -13.03
C GLY A 270 17.15 -12.59 -11.96
N PHE A 271 16.25 -12.18 -11.06
CA PHE A 271 16.65 -11.70 -9.73
C PHE A 271 15.82 -12.41 -8.65
N MET A 272 16.19 -13.66 -8.40
CA MET A 272 15.82 -14.44 -7.21
C MET A 272 17.07 -15.19 -6.76
N ARG A 273 17.86 -14.58 -5.87
CA ARG A 273 18.68 -15.30 -4.88
C ARG A 273 19.36 -14.34 -3.90
N GLY A 274 19.06 -14.54 -2.63
CA GLY A 274 20.05 -14.44 -1.55
C GLY A 274 20.28 -13.07 -0.94
N TYR A 275 19.46 -12.72 0.05
CA TYR A 275 19.94 -11.92 1.18
C TYR A 275 20.93 -12.77 1.98
N LEU A 276 22.21 -12.42 1.94
CA LEU A 276 23.18 -12.84 2.95
C LEU A 276 23.71 -11.58 3.64
N LEU A 277 23.51 -11.54 4.95
CA LEU A 277 24.01 -10.52 5.87
C LEU A 277 25.54 -10.42 5.81
N ALA A 278 26.07 -9.20 5.76
CA ALA A 278 27.45 -8.92 6.18
C ALA A 278 27.57 -7.48 6.71
N LEU A 279 27.65 -7.36 8.04
CA LEU A 279 28.11 -6.17 8.76
C LEU A 279 29.65 -6.04 8.58
N PRO A 280 30.23 -4.84 8.43
CA PRO A 280 31.67 -4.68 8.46
C PRO A 280 32.16 -4.47 9.90
N CYS A 281 32.79 -5.50 10.48
CA CYS A 281 33.60 -5.38 11.68
C CYS A 281 35.05 -5.04 11.27
N LYS A 282 35.57 -3.89 11.75
CA LYS A 282 36.96 -3.46 11.55
C LYS A 282 37.89 -4.19 12.53
N LYS A 283 38.82 -5.00 12.02
CA LYS A 283 40.30 -4.84 12.13
C LYS A 283 41.01 -6.15 11.74
N PRO A 284 42.18 -6.08 11.06
CA PRO A 284 42.88 -7.26 10.58
C PRO A 284 43.91 -7.75 11.60
N THR A 285 44.00 -9.07 11.77
CA THR A 285 45.15 -9.74 12.39
C THR A 285 45.55 -10.88 11.47
N LEU A 286 46.76 -10.82 10.90
CA LEU A 286 47.41 -11.96 10.28
C LEU A 286 48.92 -11.68 10.17
N ALA A 287 49.71 -12.36 11.00
CA ALA A 287 50.85 -13.15 10.57
C ALA A 287 51.46 -13.87 11.78
N TYR A 288 51.52 -15.19 11.68
CA TYR A 288 52.26 -16.12 12.54
C TYR A 288 53.79 -15.88 12.43
N ILE A 289 54.53 -16.36 13.45
CA ILE A 289 55.70 -17.30 13.38
C ILE A 289 56.74 -17.03 14.51
N ILE A 290 56.89 -18.06 15.37
CA ILE A 290 58.08 -18.58 16.10
C ILE A 290 58.80 -17.70 17.16
N SER A 291 58.75 -18.13 18.43
CA SER A 291 59.89 -18.73 19.18
C SER A 291 59.57 -18.95 20.68
N SER A 292 59.65 -20.19 21.17
CA SER A 292 59.90 -20.54 22.60
C SER A 292 61.36 -20.17 22.97
N PRO A 293 61.89 -20.19 24.24
CA PRO A 293 61.51 -20.90 25.48
C PRO A 293 61.38 -19.92 26.70
N LEU A 294 61.08 -20.26 27.96
CA LEU A 294 61.36 -21.37 28.90
C LEU A 294 60.15 -21.57 29.83
#